data_AF-A0A1R4FVY2-F1
#
_entry.id   AF-A0A1R4FVY2-F1
#
_cell.length_a   1.000
_cell.length_b   1.000
_cell.length_c   1.000
_cell.angle_alpha   90.00
_cell.angle_beta   90.00
_cell.angle_gamma   90.00
#
_symmetry.space_group_name_H-M   'P 1'
#
loop_
_entity.id
_entity.type
_entity.pdbx_description
1 polymer ?
#
loop_
_entity_poly.entity_id
_entity_poly.type
_entity_poly.pdbx_seq_one_letter_code
_entity_poly.pdbx_strand_id
1 'polypeptide(L)'
;MTTFAYGVATIGVAVVLLAAGIGKLARTPDPEHMAALGLPPRLRSVAVIRAHACAEILLALALIALPGLFLAAAGLAALALSVTYLVVAWRAWRSPEALRCHCFGADDTRPVGPAHLALNLALVVASGVTIAGGIDGFFPARDLHPAIAGVLAIPALFAFFWPGEGERRPPDLDAHPYLRRPVPAGAVVIDGASRDLRELTKAGAHMLIRIPRLGRDREYVEAALPSWRERLPRVTVSVTSGDRGGAYRRLGMVGAPSAVVLGADGLLAAGPAMGYNGMSELVRELARTIDSQAEGSSDRTL
;
A
#
# COMPACT_ATOMS: atom_id res chain seq x y z
N MET A 1 1.12 -13.29 -38.65
CA MET A 1 1.14 -12.07 -37.80
C MET A 1 -0.07 -12.00 -36.86
N THR A 2 -1.28 -12.32 -37.31
CA THR A 2 -2.52 -12.30 -36.50
C THR A 2 -2.48 -13.24 -35.29
N THR A 3 -2.11 -14.51 -35.47
CA THR A 3 -1.97 -15.48 -34.36
C THR A 3 -0.96 -15.04 -33.30
N PHE A 4 0.12 -14.38 -33.72
CA PHE A 4 1.13 -13.81 -32.82
C PHE A 4 0.53 -12.68 -31.97
N ALA A 5 -0.22 -11.76 -32.59
CA ALA A 5 -0.90 -10.69 -31.86
C ALA A 5 -1.94 -11.22 -30.86
N TYR A 6 -2.70 -12.25 -31.22
CA TYR A 6 -3.66 -12.90 -30.32
C TYR A 6 -2.98 -13.57 -29.13
N GLY A 7 -1.88 -14.30 -29.38
CA GLY A 7 -1.09 -14.90 -28.32
C GLY A 7 -0.50 -13.86 -27.37
N VAL A 8 0.04 -12.77 -27.92
CA VAL A 8 0.66 -11.69 -27.13
C VAL A 8 -0.36 -11.03 -26.20
N ALA A 9 -1.50 -10.62 -26.74
CA ALA A 9 -2.54 -9.96 -25.98
C ALA A 9 -3.11 -10.87 -24.87
N THR A 10 -3.40 -12.12 -25.21
CA THR A 10 -4.04 -13.08 -24.29
C THR A 10 -3.13 -13.42 -23.12
N ILE A 11 -1.84 -13.67 -23.37
CA ILE A 11 -0.87 -13.97 -22.32
C ILE A 11 -0.59 -12.73 -21.46
N GLY A 12 -0.48 -11.54 -22.08
CA GLY A 12 -0.29 -10.31 -21.34
C GLY A 12 -1.41 -10.06 -20.32
N VAL A 13 -2.68 -10.21 -20.74
CA VAL A 13 -3.84 -10.06 -19.85
C VAL A 13 -3.84 -11.14 -18.76
N ALA A 14 -3.60 -12.41 -19.12
CA ALA A 14 -3.59 -13.51 -18.15
C ALA A 14 -2.52 -13.32 -17.06
N VAL A 15 -1.29 -12.95 -17.44
CA VAL A 15 -0.19 -12.71 -16.50
C VAL A 15 -0.51 -11.57 -15.54
N VAL A 16 -1.06 -10.46 -16.04
CA VAL A 16 -1.40 -9.30 -15.20
C VAL A 16 -2.52 -9.64 -14.22
N LEU A 17 -3.59 -10.33 -14.67
CA LEU A 17 -4.67 -10.77 -13.79
C LEU A 17 -4.19 -11.76 -12.73
N LEU A 18 -3.33 -12.69 -13.10
CA LEU A 18 -2.73 -13.64 -12.17
C LEU A 18 -1.88 -12.93 -11.11
N ALA A 19 -1.01 -12.01 -11.52
CA ALA A 19 -0.18 -11.22 -10.62
C ALA A 19 -1.02 -10.33 -9.69
N ALA A 20 -2.07 -9.69 -10.23
CA ALA A 20 -3.01 -8.88 -9.46
C ALA A 20 -3.77 -9.72 -8.40
N GLY A 21 -4.29 -10.88 -8.79
CA GLY A 21 -5.01 -11.79 -7.90
C GLY A 21 -4.11 -12.32 -6.77
N ILE A 22 -2.90 -12.79 -7.11
CA ILE A 22 -1.90 -13.22 -6.10
C ILE A 22 -1.53 -12.07 -5.18
N GLY A 23 -1.30 -10.87 -5.72
CA GLY A 23 -0.98 -9.68 -4.94
C GLY A 23 -2.09 -9.24 -3.99
N LYS A 24 -3.36 -9.52 -4.30
CA LYS A 24 -4.50 -9.27 -3.41
C LYS A 24 -4.64 -10.33 -2.32
N LEU A 25 -4.32 -11.59 -2.61
CA LEU A 25 -4.34 -12.66 -1.61
C LEU A 25 -3.15 -12.58 -0.64
N ALA A 26 -2.00 -12.07 -1.10
CA ALA A 26 -0.80 -11.90 -0.29
C ALA A 26 -0.90 -10.76 0.74
N ARG A 27 -1.88 -9.85 0.58
CA ARG A 27 -2.11 -8.70 1.48
C ARG A 27 -3.34 -8.95 2.33
N THR A 28 -3.26 -8.67 3.63
CA THR A 28 -4.42 -8.71 4.52
C THR A 28 -5.27 -7.45 4.30
N PRO A 29 -6.55 -7.57 3.92
CA PRO A 29 -7.40 -6.40 3.76
C PRO A 29 -7.58 -5.70 5.11
N ASP A 30 -7.24 -4.41 5.19
CA ASP A 30 -7.51 -3.59 6.37
C ASP A 30 -8.96 -3.05 6.31
N PRO A 31 -9.85 -3.50 7.21
CA PRO A 31 -11.25 -3.07 7.22
C PRO A 31 -11.43 -1.56 7.45
N GLU A 32 -10.51 -0.92 8.17
CA GLU A 32 -10.57 0.51 8.48
C GLU A 32 -10.18 1.35 7.25
N HIS A 33 -9.16 0.92 6.50
CA HIS A 33 -8.73 1.53 5.24
C HIS A 33 -9.82 1.47 4.15
N MET A 34 -10.66 0.43 4.17
CA MET A 34 -11.77 0.31 3.22
C MET A 34 -12.99 1.15 3.56
N ALA A 35 -13.19 1.49 4.85
CA ALA A 35 -14.23 2.42 5.26
C ALA A 35 -13.95 3.84 4.77
N ALA A 36 -12.67 4.23 4.72
CA ALA A 36 -12.18 5.49 4.16
C ALA A 36 -12.48 5.65 2.65
N LEU A 37 -12.49 4.55 1.88
CA LEU A 37 -12.77 4.53 0.44
C LEU A 37 -14.24 4.72 0.07
N GLY A 38 -15.14 4.92 1.04
CA GLY A 38 -16.56 5.20 0.79
C GLY A 38 -17.36 4.02 0.20
N LEU A 39 -16.81 2.81 0.24
CA LEU A 39 -17.46 1.62 -0.31
C LEU A 39 -18.66 1.19 0.56
N PRO A 40 -19.78 0.77 -0.05
CA PRO A 40 -20.93 0.29 0.71
C PRO A 40 -20.55 -0.95 1.56
N PRO A 41 -21.19 -1.19 2.72
CA PRO A 41 -20.80 -2.23 3.69
C PRO A 41 -20.65 -3.63 3.10
N ARG A 42 -21.48 -3.96 2.09
CA ARG A 42 -21.49 -5.27 1.43
C ARG A 42 -20.22 -5.55 0.61
N LEU A 43 -19.59 -4.50 0.07
CA LEU A 43 -18.37 -4.60 -0.75
C LEU A 43 -17.07 -4.55 0.10
N ARG A 44 -17.18 -4.33 1.41
CA ARG A 44 -16.05 -4.24 2.35
C ARG A 44 -15.73 -5.55 3.07
N SER A 45 -16.48 -6.62 2.80
CA SER A 45 -16.21 -7.90 3.45
C SER A 45 -14.92 -8.52 2.89
N VAL A 46 -14.11 -9.09 3.79
CA VAL A 46 -12.91 -9.86 3.42
C VAL A 46 -13.25 -10.97 2.43
N ALA A 47 -14.45 -11.54 2.54
CA ALA A 47 -14.98 -12.54 1.62
C ALA A 47 -15.11 -12.02 0.18
N VAL A 48 -15.64 -10.80 -0.03
CA VAL A 48 -15.78 -10.21 -1.36
C VAL A 48 -14.43 -9.91 -2.00
N ILE A 49 -13.46 -9.43 -1.22
CA ILE A 49 -12.11 -9.14 -1.73
C ILE A 49 -11.39 -10.42 -2.14
N ARG A 50 -11.49 -11.46 -1.30
CA ARG A 50 -10.95 -12.78 -1.62
C ARG A 50 -11.67 -13.40 -2.82
N ALA A 51 -12.99 -13.31 -2.89
CA ALA A 51 -13.76 -13.81 -4.03
C ALA A 51 -13.36 -13.11 -5.33
N HIS A 52 -13.15 -11.80 -5.29
CA HIS A 52 -12.66 -11.02 -6.43
C HIS A 52 -11.24 -11.43 -6.84
N ALA A 53 -10.32 -11.62 -5.89
CA ALA A 53 -8.97 -12.10 -6.18
C ALA A 53 -8.97 -13.52 -6.77
N CYS A 54 -9.80 -14.42 -6.24
CA CYS A 54 -10.00 -15.75 -6.81
C CYS A 54 -10.59 -15.67 -8.22
N ALA A 55 -11.53 -14.77 -8.48
CA ALA A 55 -12.11 -14.58 -9.80
C ALA A 55 -11.06 -14.12 -10.83
N GLU A 56 -10.12 -13.26 -10.46
CA GLU A 56 -9.01 -12.85 -11.34
C GLU A 56 -8.11 -14.03 -11.70
N ILE A 57 -7.76 -14.88 -10.73
CA ILE A 57 -6.93 -16.06 -10.94
C ILE A 57 -7.65 -17.06 -11.84
N LEU A 58 -8.93 -17.35 -11.56
CA LEU A 58 -9.74 -18.26 -12.38
C LEU A 58 -9.88 -17.75 -13.81
N LEU A 59 -10.07 -16.44 -13.98
CA LEU A 59 -10.15 -15.81 -15.29
C LEU A 59 -8.82 -15.87 -16.05
N ALA A 60 -7.69 -15.65 -15.37
CA ALA A 60 -6.37 -15.81 -15.96
C ALA A 60 -6.13 -17.25 -16.47
N LEU A 61 -6.51 -18.26 -15.67
CA LEU A 61 -6.41 -19.67 -16.07
C LEU A 61 -7.33 -19.99 -17.24
N ALA A 62 -8.56 -19.44 -17.24
CA ALA A 62 -9.52 -19.60 -18.34
C ALA A 62 -8.98 -19.03 -19.66
N LEU A 63 -8.34 -17.86 -19.63
CA LEU A 63 -7.72 -17.23 -20.81
C LEU A 63 -6.59 -18.08 -21.42
N ILE A 64 -5.95 -18.95 -20.63
CA ILE A 64 -4.88 -19.84 -21.11
C ILE A 64 -5.48 -21.15 -21.65
N ALA A 65 -6.51 -21.67 -20.97
CA ALA A 65 -7.01 -23.02 -21.22
C ALA A 65 -8.15 -23.11 -22.24
N LEU A 66 -8.93 -22.04 -22.44
CA LEU A 66 -10.13 -22.09 -23.27
C LEU A 66 -9.83 -21.76 -24.75
N PRO A 67 -10.42 -22.49 -25.71
CA PRO A 67 -10.34 -22.17 -27.13
C PRO A 67 -11.54 -21.36 -27.64
N GLY A 68 -11.36 -20.66 -28.76
CA GLY A 68 -12.44 -20.17 -29.62
C GLY A 68 -13.48 -19.30 -28.90
N LEU A 69 -14.78 -19.62 -29.04
CA LEU A 69 -15.86 -18.84 -28.43
C LEU A 69 -15.80 -18.80 -26.90
N PHE A 70 -15.27 -19.83 -26.26
CA PHE A 70 -15.05 -19.84 -24.81
C PHE A 70 -13.93 -18.86 -24.40
N LEU A 71 -12.88 -18.75 -25.23
CA LEU A 71 -11.88 -17.70 -25.09
C LEU A 71 -12.47 -16.31 -25.29
N ALA A 72 -13.35 -16.13 -26.29
CA ALA A 72 -14.03 -14.85 -26.51
C ALA A 72 -14.89 -14.44 -25.31
N ALA A 73 -15.60 -15.40 -24.68
CA ALA A 73 -16.35 -15.15 -23.46
C ALA A 73 -15.45 -14.76 -22.27
N ALA A 74 -14.31 -15.45 -22.08
CA ALA A 74 -13.31 -15.08 -21.08
C ALA A 74 -12.71 -13.70 -21.36
N GLY A 75 -12.42 -13.39 -22.63
CA GLY A 75 -11.95 -12.08 -23.08
C GLY A 75 -12.96 -10.97 -22.79
N LEU A 76 -14.26 -11.22 -22.93
CA LEU A 76 -15.32 -10.27 -22.58
C LEU A 76 -15.36 -9.99 -21.07
N ALA A 77 -15.22 -11.02 -20.24
CA ALA A 77 -15.12 -10.85 -18.79
C ALA A 77 -13.87 -10.04 -18.40
N ALA A 78 -12.72 -10.31 -19.04
CA ALA A 78 -11.48 -9.56 -18.82
C ALA A 78 -11.59 -8.11 -19.28
N LEU A 79 -12.29 -7.85 -20.39
CA LEU A 79 -12.59 -6.51 -20.87
C LEU A 79 -13.45 -5.74 -19.86
N ALA A 80 -14.53 -6.34 -19.35
CA ALA A 80 -15.40 -5.72 -18.35
C ALA A 80 -14.63 -5.34 -17.07
N LEU A 81 -13.75 -6.24 -16.61
CA LEU A 81 -12.90 -5.99 -15.45
C LEU A 81 -11.87 -4.87 -15.72
N SER A 82 -11.20 -4.91 -16.86
CA SER A 82 -10.20 -3.90 -17.26
C SER A 82 -10.82 -2.52 -17.44
N VAL A 83 -12.01 -2.42 -18.02
CA VAL A 83 -12.78 -1.17 -18.12
C VAL A 83 -13.14 -0.66 -16.73
N THR A 84 -13.56 -1.55 -15.83
CA THR A 84 -13.86 -1.18 -14.44
C THR A 84 -12.62 -0.59 -13.76
N TYR A 85 -11.46 -1.23 -13.90
CA TYR A 85 -10.20 -0.71 -13.36
C TYR A 85 -9.76 0.60 -14.00
N LEU A 86 -9.93 0.76 -15.31
CA LEU A 86 -9.66 2.00 -16.01
C LEU A 86 -10.54 3.15 -15.48
N VAL A 87 -11.84 2.90 -15.29
CA VAL A 87 -12.77 3.90 -14.74
C VAL A 87 -12.37 4.28 -13.32
N VAL A 88 -12.05 3.31 -12.47
CA VAL A 88 -11.59 3.57 -11.09
C VAL A 88 -10.29 4.37 -11.08
N ALA A 89 -9.29 3.97 -11.87
CA ALA A 89 -8.01 4.66 -12.00
C ALA A 89 -8.19 6.09 -12.53
N TRP A 90 -9.05 6.28 -13.53
CA TRP A 90 -9.35 7.60 -14.09
C TRP A 90 -10.07 8.52 -13.11
N ARG A 91 -11.04 8.00 -12.34
CA ARG A 91 -11.72 8.76 -11.28
C ARG A 91 -10.74 9.18 -10.18
N ALA A 92 -9.84 8.27 -9.79
CA ALA A 92 -8.79 8.55 -8.82
C ALA A 92 -7.81 9.62 -9.34
N TRP A 93 -7.42 9.54 -10.61
CA TRP A 93 -6.56 10.53 -11.26
C TRP A 93 -7.22 11.92 -11.34
N ARG A 94 -8.53 11.98 -11.64
CA ARG A 94 -9.30 13.24 -11.71
C ARG A 94 -9.63 13.86 -10.36
N SER A 95 -9.53 13.12 -9.27
CA SER A 95 -9.87 13.59 -7.92
C SER A 95 -8.63 13.59 -7.00
N PRO A 96 -7.53 14.28 -7.37
CA PRO A 96 -6.33 14.27 -6.55
C PRO A 96 -6.56 14.89 -5.18
N GLU A 97 -7.48 15.85 -5.03
CA GLU A 97 -7.79 16.50 -3.73
C GLU A 97 -8.70 15.66 -2.82
N ALA A 98 -9.68 14.93 -3.34
CA ALA A 98 -10.57 14.09 -2.53
C ALA A 98 -9.86 12.85 -1.91
N LEU A 99 -8.71 12.46 -2.48
CA LEU A 99 -7.82 11.43 -1.95
C LEU A 99 -6.65 12.00 -1.12
N ARG A 100 -6.37 13.32 -1.22
CA ARG A 100 -5.34 14.01 -0.42
C ARG A 100 -5.88 14.60 0.88
N CYS A 101 -7.19 14.81 0.99
CA CYS A 101 -7.83 15.20 2.25
C CYS A 101 -8.16 14.00 3.17
N HIS A 102 -7.74 12.78 2.82
CA HIS A 102 -7.63 11.69 3.79
C HIS A 102 -6.33 11.87 4.58
N CYS A 103 -6.41 12.67 5.63
CA CYS A 103 -5.44 12.57 6.72
C CYS A 103 -5.38 11.10 7.16
N PHE A 104 -4.23 10.46 6.92
CA PHE A 104 -3.79 9.16 7.43
C PHE A 104 -4.20 7.91 6.62
N GLY A 105 -3.20 7.10 6.26
CA GLY A 105 -3.38 5.81 5.58
C GLY A 105 -2.46 5.63 4.37
N ALA A 106 -1.14 5.75 4.53
CA ALA A 106 -0.21 5.50 3.43
C ALA A 106 0.18 4.03 3.37
N ASP A 107 -0.68 3.22 2.77
CA ASP A 107 -0.28 1.95 2.17
C ASP A 107 -0.42 2.13 0.65
N ASP A 108 0.63 2.73 0.08
CA ASP A 108 0.82 3.11 -1.34
C ASP A 108 0.11 4.41 -1.80
N THR A 109 0.61 5.56 -1.33
CA THR A 109 0.21 6.91 -1.81
C THR A 109 0.86 7.28 -3.14
N ARG A 110 1.20 6.31 -3.99
CA ARG A 110 1.60 6.64 -5.37
C ARG A 110 0.40 7.31 -6.04
N PRO A 111 0.51 8.60 -6.44
CA PRO A 111 -0.56 9.19 -7.22
C PRO A 111 -0.73 8.34 -8.47
N VAL A 112 -1.98 8.00 -8.81
CA VAL A 112 -2.31 7.30 -10.04
C VAL A 112 -1.83 8.17 -11.20
N GLY A 113 -0.64 7.87 -11.71
CA GLY A 113 -0.01 8.64 -12.77
C GLY A 113 -0.57 8.31 -14.15
N PRO A 114 -0.24 9.11 -15.18
CA PRO A 114 -0.63 8.84 -16.56
C PRO A 114 -0.16 7.46 -17.05
N ALA A 115 0.97 6.95 -16.52
CA ALA A 115 1.46 5.60 -16.78
C ALA A 115 0.49 4.50 -16.32
N HIS A 116 -0.17 4.66 -15.17
CA HIS A 116 -1.16 3.70 -14.67
C HIS A 116 -2.41 3.69 -15.56
N LEU A 117 -2.83 4.86 -16.04
CA LEU A 117 -3.95 4.98 -16.96
C LEU A 117 -3.62 4.35 -18.33
N ALA A 118 -2.40 4.58 -18.83
CA ALA A 118 -1.91 3.97 -20.07
C ALA A 118 -1.86 2.44 -19.97
N LEU A 119 -1.39 1.89 -18.84
CA LEU A 119 -1.35 0.45 -18.62
C LEU A 119 -2.76 -0.16 -18.59
N ASN A 120 -3.70 0.47 -17.88
CA ASN A 120 -5.09 0.00 -17.85
C ASN A 120 -5.76 0.10 -19.22
N LEU A 121 -5.44 1.13 -20.01
CA LEU A 121 -5.91 1.25 -21.39
C LEU A 121 -5.32 0.14 -22.28
N ALA A 122 -4.03 -0.19 -22.10
CA ALA A 122 -3.39 -1.29 -22.81
C ALA A 122 -4.06 -2.64 -22.50
N LEU A 123 -4.48 -2.87 -21.25
CA LEU A 123 -5.25 -4.07 -20.87
C LEU A 123 -6.63 -4.12 -21.54
N VAL A 124 -7.32 -2.98 -21.68
CA VAL A 124 -8.59 -2.89 -22.42
C VAL A 124 -8.38 -3.26 -23.89
N VAL A 125 -7.36 -2.69 -24.53
CA VAL A 125 -7.03 -2.99 -25.93
C VAL A 125 -6.65 -4.46 -26.11
N ALA A 126 -5.79 -4.99 -25.23
CA ALA A 126 -5.37 -6.39 -25.27
C ALA A 126 -6.57 -7.34 -25.08
N SER A 127 -7.49 -7.02 -24.17
CA SER A 127 -8.72 -7.81 -23.99
C SER A 127 -9.57 -7.83 -25.28
N GLY A 128 -9.68 -6.69 -25.98
CA GLY A 128 -10.35 -6.63 -27.29
C GLY A 128 -9.68 -7.50 -28.36
N VAL A 129 -8.35 -7.51 -28.41
CA VAL A 129 -7.57 -8.38 -29.32
C VAL A 129 -7.77 -9.87 -28.97
N THR A 130 -7.86 -10.22 -27.68
CA THR A 130 -8.19 -11.58 -27.23
C THR A 130 -9.59 -12.02 -27.67
N ILE A 131 -10.59 -11.13 -27.60
CA ILE A 131 -11.95 -11.42 -28.08
C ILE A 131 -11.93 -11.72 -29.58
N ALA A 132 -11.25 -10.89 -30.37
CA ALA A 132 -11.10 -11.11 -31.82
C ALA A 132 -10.42 -12.45 -32.11
N GLY A 133 -9.34 -12.79 -31.39
CA GLY A 133 -8.69 -14.09 -31.50
C GLY A 133 -9.63 -15.26 -31.19
N GLY A 134 -10.45 -15.15 -30.14
CA GLY A 134 -11.45 -16.17 -29.82
C GLY A 134 -12.51 -16.35 -30.91
N ILE A 135 -12.99 -15.25 -31.52
CA ILE A 135 -13.93 -15.30 -32.65
C ILE A 135 -13.29 -15.99 -33.87
N ASP A 136 -12.01 -15.73 -34.12
CA ASP A 136 -11.22 -16.35 -35.19
C ASP A 136 -10.81 -17.80 -34.90
N GLY A 137 -11.18 -18.35 -33.73
CA GLY A 137 -10.91 -19.74 -33.36
C GLY A 137 -9.51 -19.99 -32.76
N PHE A 138 -8.82 -18.95 -32.28
CA PHE A 138 -7.52 -19.07 -31.62
C PHE A 138 -7.60 -19.97 -30.38
N PHE A 139 -6.59 -20.82 -30.20
CA PHE A 139 -6.44 -21.65 -29.02
C PHE A 139 -5.05 -21.48 -28.39
N PRO A 140 -4.92 -20.73 -27.28
CA PRO A 140 -3.63 -20.40 -26.68
C PRO A 140 -2.77 -21.64 -26.36
N ALA A 141 -3.34 -22.69 -25.77
CA ALA A 141 -2.55 -23.87 -25.39
C ALA A 141 -1.98 -24.67 -26.58
N ARG A 142 -2.53 -24.50 -27.80
CA ARG A 142 -2.04 -25.15 -29.03
C ARG A 142 -1.21 -24.22 -29.90
N ASP A 143 -1.66 -22.98 -30.04
CA ASP A 143 -1.19 -22.03 -31.04
C ASP A 143 -0.09 -21.09 -30.51
N LEU A 144 0.21 -21.13 -29.20
CA LEU A 144 1.24 -20.32 -28.57
C LEU A 144 2.63 -20.96 -28.76
N HIS A 145 3.51 -20.27 -29.48
CA HIS A 145 4.90 -20.68 -29.62
C HIS A 145 5.67 -20.41 -28.31
N PRO A 146 6.57 -21.30 -27.84
CA PRO A 146 7.28 -21.15 -26.56
C PRO A 146 8.11 -19.86 -26.45
N ALA A 147 8.49 -19.25 -27.57
CA ALA A 147 9.17 -17.95 -27.61
C ALA A 147 8.26 -16.76 -27.18
N ILE A 148 6.95 -16.86 -27.36
CA ILE A 148 5.97 -15.80 -27.03
C ILE A 148 5.76 -15.71 -25.50
N ALA A 149 5.82 -16.85 -24.80
CA ALA A 149 5.73 -16.89 -23.35
C ALA A 149 6.93 -16.19 -22.66
N GLY A 150 8.14 -16.30 -23.25
CA GLY A 150 9.35 -15.67 -22.72
C GLY A 150 9.45 -14.16 -22.97
N VAL A 151 8.96 -13.68 -24.12
CA VAL A 151 9.12 -12.27 -24.53
C VAL A 151 8.18 -11.30 -23.79
N LEU A 152 7.04 -11.78 -23.27
CA LEU A 152 6.03 -10.92 -22.63
C LEU A 152 5.96 -11.02 -21.11
N ALA A 153 6.45 -12.12 -20.55
CA ALA A 153 6.62 -12.21 -19.10
C ALA A 153 7.55 -11.10 -18.59
N ILE A 154 8.59 -10.74 -19.36
CA ILE A 154 9.63 -9.82 -18.90
C ILE A 154 9.13 -8.37 -18.77
N PRO A 155 8.50 -7.72 -19.78
CA PRO A 155 8.03 -6.34 -19.65
C PRO A 155 6.79 -6.19 -18.76
N ALA A 156 5.93 -7.21 -18.69
CA ALA A 156 4.76 -7.20 -17.80
C ALA A 156 5.15 -7.41 -16.33
N LEU A 157 6.14 -8.29 -16.07
CA LEU A 157 6.80 -8.36 -14.76
C LEU A 157 7.55 -7.06 -14.47
N PHE A 158 8.28 -6.50 -15.44
CA PHE A 158 8.95 -5.22 -15.27
C PHE A 158 7.95 -4.10 -14.95
N ALA A 159 6.85 -3.93 -15.68
CA ALA A 159 5.86 -2.89 -15.37
C ALA A 159 5.12 -3.11 -14.03
N PHE A 160 4.97 -4.37 -13.61
CA PHE A 160 4.35 -4.73 -12.33
C PHE A 160 5.31 -4.61 -11.13
N PHE A 161 6.62 -4.84 -11.34
CA PHE A 161 7.66 -4.78 -10.31
C PHE A 161 8.54 -3.53 -10.37
N TRP A 162 8.51 -2.74 -11.45
CA TRP A 162 9.31 -1.52 -11.60
C TRP A 162 8.76 -0.51 -10.61
N PRO A 163 9.50 -0.23 -9.52
CA PRO A 163 9.17 0.90 -8.71
C PRO A 163 9.50 2.09 -9.60
N GLY A 164 8.48 2.71 -10.21
CA GLY A 164 8.68 3.95 -10.93
C GLY A 164 9.58 4.85 -10.10
N GLU A 165 10.74 5.19 -10.66
CA GLU A 165 11.69 6.18 -10.17
C GLU A 165 11.00 7.56 -10.24
N GLY A 166 9.90 7.71 -9.52
CA GLY A 166 9.61 8.97 -8.90
C GLY A 166 10.61 9.06 -7.78
N GLU A 167 11.74 9.71 -8.06
CA GLU A 167 12.58 10.35 -7.05
C GLU A 167 11.64 10.75 -5.91
N ARG A 168 11.73 10.06 -4.77
CA ARG A 168 11.06 10.54 -3.56
C ARG A 168 11.73 11.85 -3.26
N ARG A 169 11.21 12.95 -3.80
CA ARG A 169 11.25 14.18 -3.04
C ARG A 169 10.39 13.85 -1.84
N PRO A 170 10.95 13.67 -0.62
CA PRO A 170 10.11 13.72 0.57
C PRO A 170 9.20 14.94 0.37
N PRO A 171 7.89 14.84 0.71
CA PRO A 171 7.07 16.04 0.73
C PRO A 171 7.91 17.09 1.43
N ASP A 172 8.12 18.22 0.76
CA ASP A 172 8.93 19.29 1.28
C ASP A 172 8.53 19.49 2.74
N LEU A 173 9.36 19.02 3.67
CA LEU A 173 9.05 19.08 5.10
C LEU A 173 9.03 20.56 5.54
N ASP A 174 9.50 21.47 4.68
CA ASP A 174 9.43 22.90 4.83
C ASP A 174 8.09 23.51 4.37
N ALA A 175 7.24 22.77 3.63
CA ALA A 175 5.95 23.29 3.15
C ALA A 175 4.82 23.19 4.20
N HIS A 176 4.94 22.29 5.17
CA HIS A 176 4.09 22.25 6.36
C HIS A 176 4.96 21.98 7.60
N PRO A 177 5.49 23.03 8.26
CA PRO A 177 6.18 22.85 9.53
C PRO A 177 5.29 22.04 10.45
N TYR A 178 5.82 20.94 10.97
CA TYR A 178 5.14 20.10 11.94
C TYR A 178 4.72 20.96 13.12
N LEU A 179 3.45 21.36 13.14
CA LEU A 179 2.93 22.22 14.18
C LEU A 179 2.93 21.40 15.47
N ARG A 180 3.77 21.78 16.43
CA ARG A 180 3.76 21.23 17.78
C ARG A 180 2.36 21.42 18.38
N ARG A 181 1.54 20.39 18.29
CA ARG A 181 0.18 20.38 18.84
C ARG A 181 0.19 19.70 20.19
N PRO A 182 -0.67 20.12 21.13
CA PRO A 182 -0.82 19.41 22.40
C PRO A 182 -1.17 17.95 22.18
N VAL A 183 -0.60 17.06 22.99
CA VAL A 183 -0.98 15.65 23.02
C VAL A 183 -2.48 15.55 23.37
N PRO A 184 -3.29 14.87 22.54
CA PRO A 184 -4.72 14.77 22.80
C PRO A 184 -4.98 13.97 24.08
N ALA A 185 -6.13 14.21 24.73
CA ALA A 185 -6.59 13.33 25.78
C ALA A 185 -6.86 11.92 25.21
N GLY A 186 -6.72 10.88 26.02
CA GLY A 186 -6.96 9.49 25.61
C GLY A 186 -5.87 8.56 26.13
N ALA A 187 -6.06 7.27 25.89
CA ALA A 187 -5.15 6.25 26.37
C ALA A 187 -4.85 5.21 25.29
N VAL A 188 -3.67 4.60 25.39
CA VAL A 188 -3.24 3.46 24.57
C VAL A 188 -2.98 2.25 25.46
N VAL A 189 -3.06 1.06 24.90
CA VAL A 189 -2.75 -0.18 25.60
C VAL A 189 -1.32 -0.58 25.28
N ILE A 190 -0.45 -0.54 26.29
CA ILE A 190 0.96 -0.94 26.22
C ILE A 190 1.15 -2.10 27.21
N ASP A 191 1.70 -3.22 26.75
CA ASP A 191 1.91 -4.43 27.56
C ASP A 191 0.64 -4.90 28.29
N GLY A 192 -0.51 -4.78 27.63
CA GLY A 192 -1.82 -5.16 28.16
C GLY A 192 -2.44 -4.15 29.13
N ALA A 193 -1.72 -3.10 29.53
CA ALA A 193 -2.21 -2.08 30.45
C ALA A 193 -2.56 -0.77 29.72
N SER A 194 -3.68 -0.16 30.12
CA SER A 194 -4.08 1.16 29.64
C SER A 194 -3.15 2.23 30.21
N ARG A 195 -2.58 3.06 29.35
CA ARG A 195 -1.69 4.18 29.69
C ARG A 195 -2.24 5.47 29.11
N ASP A 196 -2.43 6.48 29.95
CA ASP A 196 -2.86 7.81 29.51
C ASP A 196 -1.73 8.52 28.76
N LEU A 197 -2.06 9.15 27.63
CA LEU A 197 -1.08 9.79 26.77
C LEU A 197 -0.33 10.94 27.47
N ARG A 198 -1.01 11.71 28.33
CA ARG A 198 -0.41 12.84 29.04
C ARG A 198 0.44 12.39 30.23
N GLU A 199 0.07 11.29 30.87
CA GLU A 199 0.92 10.69 31.89
C GLU A 199 2.21 10.12 31.29
N LEU A 200 2.14 9.54 30.09
CA LEU A 200 3.34 9.10 29.36
C LEU A 200 4.31 10.26 29.11
N THR A 201 3.82 11.43 28.66
CA THR A 201 4.71 12.57 28.40
C THR A 201 5.42 13.10 29.65
N LYS A 202 4.87 12.88 30.85
CA LYS A 202 5.56 13.24 32.09
C LYS A 202 6.75 12.33 32.39
N ALA A 203 6.70 11.07 31.96
CA ALA A 203 7.79 10.12 32.14
C ALA A 203 8.94 10.36 31.15
N GLY A 204 8.66 10.94 29.99
CA GLY A 204 9.65 11.31 29.00
C GLY A 204 9.10 11.34 27.58
N ALA A 205 9.99 11.33 26.60
CA ALA A 205 9.60 11.19 25.20
C ALA A 205 9.22 9.73 24.90
N HIS A 206 8.10 9.53 24.21
CA HIS A 206 7.58 8.20 23.87
C HIS A 206 7.30 8.09 22.38
N MET A 207 7.82 7.05 21.73
CA MET A 207 7.41 6.64 20.39
C MET A 207 6.39 5.52 20.52
N LEU A 208 5.15 5.80 20.14
CA LEU A 208 4.05 4.84 20.14
C LEU A 208 3.90 4.24 18.76
N ILE A 209 3.93 2.91 18.68
CA ILE A 209 3.83 2.16 17.42
C ILE A 209 2.53 1.34 17.43
N ARG A 210 1.66 1.54 16.45
CA ARG A 210 0.53 0.65 16.17
C ARG A 210 0.97 -0.33 15.09
N ILE A 211 0.85 -1.63 15.35
CA ILE A 211 1.15 -2.68 14.37
C ILE A 211 -0.13 -3.46 14.02
N PRO A 212 -0.22 -4.06 12.81
CA PRO A 212 -1.34 -4.91 12.45
C PRO A 212 -1.34 -6.19 13.30
N ARG A 213 -2.51 -6.82 13.46
CA ARG A 213 -2.64 -8.04 14.27
C ARG A 213 -1.83 -9.22 13.72
N LEU A 214 -1.79 -9.34 12.39
CA LEU A 214 -1.16 -10.43 11.63
C LEU A 214 -0.56 -9.87 10.33
N GLY A 215 0.37 -10.61 9.71
CA GLY A 215 0.92 -10.31 8.38
C GLY A 215 2.40 -9.92 8.40
N ARG A 216 3.01 -9.79 7.21
CA ARG A 216 4.45 -9.51 7.05
C ARG A 216 4.86 -8.15 7.61
N ASP A 217 3.99 -7.14 7.53
CA ASP A 217 4.30 -5.81 8.06
C ASP A 217 4.52 -5.82 9.58
N ARG A 218 3.83 -6.72 10.29
CA ARG A 218 4.10 -6.98 11.71
C ARG A 218 5.49 -7.56 11.91
N GLU A 219 5.84 -8.60 11.16
CA GLU A 219 7.13 -9.30 11.26
C GLU A 219 8.31 -8.34 10.99
N TYR A 220 8.22 -7.51 9.95
CA TYR A 220 9.24 -6.51 9.64
C TYR A 220 9.44 -5.49 10.76
N VAL A 221 8.33 -5.01 11.35
CA VAL A 221 8.39 -4.03 12.44
C VAL A 221 8.94 -4.69 13.71
N GLU A 222 8.46 -5.88 14.06
CA GLU A 222 8.93 -6.62 15.24
C GLU A 222 10.43 -6.94 15.15
N ALA A 223 10.93 -7.33 13.98
CA ALA A 223 12.35 -7.55 13.74
C ALA A 223 13.19 -6.27 13.87
N ALA A 224 12.62 -5.09 13.56
CA ALA A 224 13.31 -3.81 13.62
C ALA A 224 13.30 -3.15 15.02
N LEU A 225 12.34 -3.49 15.88
CA LEU A 225 12.16 -2.89 17.21
C LEU A 225 13.44 -2.85 18.06
N PRO A 226 14.26 -3.92 18.16
CA PRO A 226 15.51 -3.87 18.94
C PRO A 226 16.43 -2.76 18.45
N SER A 227 16.67 -2.69 17.13
CA SER A 227 17.54 -1.67 16.53
C SER A 227 17.01 -0.24 16.73
N TRP A 228 15.68 -0.05 16.73
CA TRP A 228 15.09 1.27 16.94
C TRP A 228 15.22 1.73 18.40
N ARG A 229 15.11 0.80 19.35
CA ARG A 229 15.33 1.08 20.78
C ARG A 229 16.78 1.45 21.07
N GLU A 230 17.73 0.75 20.46
CA GLU A 230 19.16 1.05 20.59
C GLU A 230 19.51 2.44 20.03
N ARG A 231 18.94 2.79 18.87
CA ARG A 231 19.20 4.08 18.20
C ARG A 231 18.51 5.27 18.86
N LEU A 232 17.50 5.04 19.69
CA LEU A 232 16.72 6.10 20.34
C LEU A 232 16.78 5.96 21.88
N PRO A 233 17.96 6.05 22.51
CA PRO A 233 18.11 5.77 23.95
C PRO A 233 17.34 6.75 24.86
N ARG A 234 16.96 7.93 24.33
CA ARG A 234 16.19 8.96 25.05
C ARG A 234 14.69 8.95 24.74
N VAL A 235 14.23 8.07 23.85
CA VAL A 235 12.83 7.95 23.45
C VAL A 235 12.36 6.52 23.73
N THR A 236 11.38 6.38 24.61
CA THR A 236 10.84 5.07 24.93
C THR A 236 9.99 4.55 23.78
N VAL A 237 10.41 3.46 23.13
CA VAL A 237 9.72 2.85 21.98
C VAL A 237 8.79 1.73 22.44
N SER A 238 7.49 1.96 22.33
CA SER A 238 6.43 1.04 22.81
C SER A 238 5.48 0.64 21.69
N VAL A 239 5.17 -0.65 21.62
CA VAL A 239 4.11 -1.18 20.76
C VAL A 239 2.78 -1.08 21.48
N THR A 240 1.76 -0.62 20.75
CA THR A 240 0.40 -0.41 21.24
C THR A 240 -0.53 -1.45 20.62
N SER A 241 -1.32 -2.12 21.45
CA SER A 241 -2.24 -3.20 21.01
C SER A 241 -3.68 -2.73 20.83
N GLY A 242 -4.00 -1.50 21.25
CA GLY A 242 -5.31 -0.88 21.14
C GLY A 242 -5.33 0.51 21.76
N ASP A 243 -6.44 1.21 21.62
CA ASP A 243 -6.64 2.53 22.18
C ASP A 243 -7.98 2.66 22.92
N ARG A 244 -8.10 3.72 23.72
CA ARG A 244 -9.33 4.11 24.42
C ARG A 244 -9.61 5.58 24.18
N GLY A 245 -10.88 5.88 23.99
CA GLY A 245 -11.35 7.24 23.68
C GLY A 245 -10.91 7.73 22.29
N GLY A 246 -10.59 6.84 21.34
CA GLY A 246 -10.18 7.26 19.99
C GLY A 246 -8.83 7.99 19.96
N ALA A 247 -7.91 7.62 20.85
CA ALA A 247 -6.55 8.16 20.88
C ALA A 247 -5.82 7.95 19.55
N TYR A 248 -5.96 6.80 18.88
CA TYR A 248 -5.33 6.57 17.58
C TYR A 248 -5.81 7.56 16.53
N ARG A 249 -7.12 7.81 16.45
CA ARG A 249 -7.67 8.79 15.50
C ARG A 249 -7.15 10.20 15.75
N ARG A 250 -7.08 10.60 17.03
CA ARG A 250 -6.61 11.94 17.43
C ARG A 250 -5.11 12.13 17.26
N LEU A 251 -4.33 11.06 17.40
CA LEU A 251 -2.90 11.00 17.08
C LEU A 251 -2.63 10.82 15.58
N GLY A 252 -3.67 10.56 14.78
CA GLY A 252 -3.52 10.30 13.36
C GLY A 252 -3.00 8.90 13.01
N MET A 253 -2.99 7.98 13.94
CA MET A 253 -2.59 6.58 13.74
C MET A 253 -3.75 5.77 13.13
N VAL A 254 -4.37 6.25 12.04
CA VAL A 254 -5.61 5.63 11.51
C VAL A 254 -5.36 4.32 10.74
N GLY A 255 -4.12 4.06 10.34
CA GLY A 255 -3.71 2.80 9.69
C GLY A 255 -2.57 2.12 10.47
N ALA A 256 -2.33 0.86 10.15
CA ALA A 256 -1.24 0.07 10.73
C ALA A 256 -0.40 -0.60 9.63
N PRO A 257 0.94 -0.58 9.72
CA PRO A 257 1.69 -0.06 10.84
C PRO A 257 1.85 1.47 10.80
N SER A 258 1.87 2.10 11.97
CA SER A 258 2.13 3.55 12.10
C SER A 258 2.81 3.90 13.42
N ALA A 259 3.51 5.02 13.47
CA ALA A 259 4.16 5.50 14.68
C ALA A 259 4.05 7.02 14.86
N VAL A 260 3.89 7.46 16.11
CA VAL A 260 3.90 8.87 16.51
C VAL A 260 4.86 9.05 17.68
N VAL A 261 5.49 10.23 17.78
CA VAL A 261 6.40 10.55 18.87
C VAL A 261 5.79 11.66 19.72
N LEU A 262 5.61 11.36 21.00
CA LEU A 262 5.19 12.29 22.03
C LEU A 262 6.44 12.88 22.68
N GLY A 263 6.52 14.21 22.75
CA GLY A 263 7.56 14.92 23.46
C GLY A 263 7.32 14.92 24.97
N ALA A 264 8.40 15.07 25.74
CA ALA A 264 8.31 15.24 27.19
C ALA A 264 7.66 16.58 27.59
N ASP A 265 7.52 17.50 26.64
CA ASP A 265 6.83 18.80 26.79
C ASP A 265 5.28 18.67 26.69
N GLY A 266 4.76 17.46 26.55
CA GLY A 266 3.31 17.24 26.37
C GLY A 266 2.81 17.65 24.98
N LEU A 267 3.72 17.89 24.04
CA LEU A 267 3.43 18.18 22.65
C LEU A 267 3.73 16.96 21.78
N LEU A 268 3.07 16.87 20.64
CA LEU A 268 3.49 15.94 19.60
C LEU A 268 4.82 16.42 19.04
N ALA A 269 5.81 15.54 19.00
CA ALA A 269 7.18 15.82 18.60
C ALA A 269 7.47 15.41 17.15
N ALA A 270 6.85 14.32 16.67
CA ALA A 270 6.94 13.89 15.29
C ALA A 270 5.84 12.88 14.91
N GLY A 271 5.64 12.69 13.60
CA GLY A 271 4.68 11.73 13.06
C GLY A 271 3.22 12.23 13.08
N PRO A 272 2.27 11.43 12.59
CA PRO A 272 2.41 9.98 12.43
C PRO A 272 3.15 9.60 11.14
N ALA A 273 4.14 8.73 11.30
CA ALA A 273 4.79 8.03 10.20
C ALA A 273 4.01 6.75 9.88
N MET A 274 3.76 6.50 8.60
CA MET A 274 2.97 5.36 8.12
C MET A 274 3.88 4.32 7.44
N GLY A 275 3.57 3.04 7.62
CA GLY A 275 4.30 1.94 7.00
C GLY A 275 5.70 1.75 7.59
N TYR A 276 6.31 0.61 7.29
CA TYR A 276 7.68 0.27 7.76
C TYR A 276 8.72 1.33 7.34
N ASN A 277 8.68 1.76 6.08
CA ASN A 277 9.64 2.72 5.54
C ASN A 277 9.52 4.10 6.18
N GLY A 278 8.29 4.58 6.40
CA GLY A 278 8.06 5.88 7.05
C GLY A 278 8.57 5.89 8.49
N MET A 279 8.31 4.82 9.24
CA MET A 279 8.81 4.70 10.62
C MET A 279 10.34 4.60 10.67
N SER A 280 10.95 3.88 9.73
CA SER A 280 12.42 3.78 9.65
C SER A 280 13.10 5.13 9.35
N GLU A 281 12.47 5.96 8.51
CA GLU A 281 12.95 7.32 8.24
C GLU A 281 12.81 8.20 9.48
N LEU A 282 11.64 8.16 10.14
CA LEU A 282 11.39 8.87 11.39
C LEU A 282 12.44 8.54 12.46
N VAL A 283 12.77 7.26 12.65
CA VAL A 283 13.83 6.83 13.57
C VAL A 283 15.19 7.39 13.15
N ARG A 284 15.50 7.43 11.85
CA ARG A 284 16.76 7.99 11.34
C ARG A 284 16.86 9.50 11.57
N GLU A 285 15.77 10.22 11.39
CA GLU A 285 15.70 11.67 11.63
C GLU A 285 15.82 12.01 13.11
N LEU A 286 15.12 11.26 13.98
CA LEU A 286 15.22 11.42 15.42
C LEU A 286 16.62 11.11 15.96
N ALA A 287 17.25 10.04 15.48
CA ALA A 287 18.63 9.69 15.86
C ALA A 287 19.60 10.83 15.49
N ARG A 288 19.52 11.34 14.25
CA ARG A 288 20.33 12.50 13.81
C ARG A 288 20.12 13.72 14.69
N THR A 289 18.87 13.99 15.09
CA THR A 289 18.54 15.10 15.97
C THR A 289 19.17 14.91 17.35
N ILE A 290 19.07 13.71 17.93
CA ILE A 290 19.67 13.38 19.24
C ILE A 290 21.19 13.53 19.20
N ASP A 291 21.84 13.04 18.14
CA ASP A 291 23.29 13.13 17.97
C ASP A 291 23.74 14.61 17.85
N SER A 292 23.04 15.42 17.06
CA SER A 292 23.35 16.85 16.92
C SER A 292 23.21 17.65 18.22
N GLN A 293 22.24 17.29 19.07
CA GLN A 293 22.06 17.92 20.38
C GLN A 293 23.16 17.49 21.36
N ALA A 294 23.67 16.26 21.24
CA ALA A 294 24.79 15.80 22.05
C ALA A 294 26.07 16.58 21.71
N GLU A 295 26.39 16.73 20.42
CA GLU A 295 27.56 17.47 19.94
C GLU A 295 27.51 18.95 20.34
N GLY A 296 26.38 19.63 20.10
CA GLY A 296 26.21 21.05 20.43
C GLY A 296 26.13 21.37 21.93
N SER A 297 25.93 20.35 22.79
CA SER A 297 26.02 20.50 24.25
C SER A 297 27.45 20.37 24.76
N SER A 298 28.28 19.55 24.09
CA SER A 298 29.70 19.38 24.45
C SER A 298 30.52 20.62 24.14
N ASP A 299 30.21 21.32 23.05
CA ASP A 299 30.94 22.52 22.59
C ASP A 299 30.64 23.79 23.43
N ARG A 300 29.55 23.77 24.20
CA ARG A 300 29.13 24.90 25.06
C ARG A 300 29.71 24.88 26.47
N THR A 301 30.57 23.89 26.77
CA THR A 301 31.16 23.66 28.10
C THR A 301 32.68 23.91 28.13
N LEU A 302 33.22 24.52 27.08
CA LEU A 302 34.60 25.04 26.97
C LEU A 302 34.58 26.57 26.93
#